data_AF-Q9RRY5-F1
#
_entry.id   AF-Q9RRY5-F1
#
_cell.length_a   1.000
_cell.length_b   1.000
_cell.length_c   1.000
_cell.angle_alpha   90.00
_cell.angle_beta   90.00
_cell.angle_gamma   90.00
#
_symmetry.space_group_name_H-M   'P 1'
#
loop_
_entity.id
_entity.type
_entity.pdbx_description
1 polymer ?
#
loop_
_entity_poly.entity_id
_entity_poly.type
_entity_poly.pdbx_seq_one_letter_code
_entity_poly.pdbx_strand_id
1 'polypeptide(L)'
;MTAVTEALPVYFATLSFSEGRPGPAHSPQPRKNPGCPPRRTSLLPLAVSLTEVFVAMPNAVYTLSLQALARSVSERGADALLTAALRERQLSPEDVTAAQMQLVLAGPLVHRLSTILSPEQARAELSALSTQLDSSFSSTPTLFTDVGTLNDWDTGPAVSEWTGEGDLRGGNSGVTATREAATQDTAIQDTGSAVATDPAPDHLGADDFEFDDPEYAAAPSTRHYALNGEAGQDALIRDLGRMPGVLGVMVTRENGEVLRVKALRDVTQLGSVMAATGLLLRQRGLKLLAADLGQQTVCMRPLGPYSVAVIAGPQVNVGRLLTELQQLEASG
;
A
#
# COMPACT_ATOMS: atom_id res chain seq x y z
N MET A 1 6.42 19.07 -34.14
CA MET A 1 6.71 19.36 -32.73
C MET A 1 5.90 18.38 -31.90
N THR A 2 6.52 17.28 -31.49
CA THR A 2 5.85 16.17 -30.81
C THR A 2 6.01 16.40 -29.31
N ALA A 3 4.91 16.74 -28.62
CA ALA A 3 4.93 16.90 -27.17
C ALA A 3 4.91 15.51 -26.52
N VAL A 4 6.07 15.06 -26.04
CA VAL A 4 6.17 13.88 -25.18
C VAL A 4 5.55 14.24 -23.84
N THR A 5 4.40 13.65 -23.54
CA THR A 5 3.74 13.81 -22.24
C THR A 5 4.37 12.80 -21.30
N GLU A 6 5.45 13.17 -20.62
CA GLU A 6 6.04 12.36 -19.56
C GLU A 6 5.04 12.23 -18.40
N ALA A 7 4.63 11.01 -18.11
CA ALA A 7 3.89 10.68 -16.90
C ALA A 7 4.82 10.89 -15.69
N LEU A 8 4.66 12.01 -14.99
CA LEU A 8 5.46 12.35 -13.83
C LEU A 8 4.98 11.56 -12.59
N PRO A 9 5.91 11.08 -11.74
CA PRO A 9 5.57 10.34 -10.54
C PRO A 9 4.77 11.19 -9.54
N VAL A 10 3.65 10.63 -9.06
CA VAL A 10 2.86 11.17 -7.95
C VAL A 10 3.47 10.66 -6.65
N TYR A 11 4.02 11.56 -5.83
CA TYR A 11 4.56 11.22 -4.51
C TYR A 11 3.53 11.54 -3.43
N PHE A 12 3.20 10.55 -2.61
CA PHE A 12 2.36 10.69 -1.42
C PHE A 12 3.26 11.00 -0.22
N ALA A 13 2.88 11.96 0.61
CA ALA A 13 3.68 12.39 1.74
C ALA A 13 2.76 12.69 2.91
N THR A 14 2.88 11.87 3.96
CA THR A 14 2.03 11.92 5.15
C THR A 14 2.69 12.68 6.28
N LEU A 15 1.96 13.64 6.85
CA LEU A 15 2.38 14.45 8.00
C LEU A 15 1.67 13.87 9.22
N SER A 16 2.40 13.47 10.27
CA SER A 16 1.80 13.06 11.55
C SER A 16 2.12 14.09 12.62
N PHE A 17 1.09 14.55 13.34
CA PHE A 17 1.23 15.48 14.46
C PHE A 17 1.30 14.67 15.76
N SER A 18 2.46 14.69 16.44
CA SER A 18 2.50 14.24 17.84
C SER A 18 2.21 15.45 18.73
N GLU A 19 1.05 15.45 19.38
CA GLU A 19 0.82 16.34 20.53
C GLU A 19 1.77 15.88 21.65
N GLY A 20 2.90 16.55 21.77
CA GLY A 20 3.79 16.39 22.92
C GLY A 20 2.99 16.67 24.19
N ARG A 21 2.59 15.62 24.91
CA ARG A 21 1.96 15.76 26.22
C ARG A 21 2.86 16.64 27.09
N PRO A 22 2.37 17.76 27.63
CA PRO A 22 3.15 18.55 28.56
C PRO A 22 3.46 17.67 29.77
N GLY A 23 4.74 17.42 30.00
CA GLY A 23 5.19 16.64 31.17
C GLY A 23 4.69 17.28 32.47
N PRO A 24 4.49 16.49 33.53
CA PRO A 24 3.98 16.99 34.80
C PRO A 24 4.93 18.05 35.36
N ALA A 25 4.43 19.29 35.45
CA ALA A 25 5.12 20.40 36.05
C ALA A 25 5.34 20.09 37.54
N HIS A 26 6.56 19.75 37.92
CA HIS A 26 6.99 19.76 39.30
C HIS A 26 7.00 21.21 39.81
N SER A 27 6.06 21.51 40.71
CA SER A 27 5.99 22.76 41.47
C SER A 27 7.16 22.89 42.45
N PRO A 28 7.95 23.98 42.44
CA PRO A 28 8.69 24.42 43.61
C PRO A 28 8.00 25.63 44.26
N GLN A 29 8.00 25.61 45.58
CA GLN A 29 7.43 26.62 46.47
C GLN A 29 8.01 28.05 46.31
N PRO A 30 7.29 29.07 46.80
CA PRO A 30 7.62 30.47 46.55
C PRO A 30 8.70 30.98 47.50
N ARG A 31 9.78 31.55 46.96
CA ARG A 31 10.60 32.54 47.67
C ARG A 31 10.41 33.91 47.03
N LYS A 32 9.89 34.84 47.85
CA LYS A 32 9.77 36.28 47.55
C LYS A 32 11.16 36.86 47.26
N ASN A 33 11.32 37.50 46.11
CA ASN A 33 12.28 38.58 45.89
C ASN A 33 11.71 39.55 44.83
N PRO A 34 11.72 40.87 45.06
CA PRO A 34 11.25 41.85 44.10
C PRO A 34 12.41 42.34 43.22
N GLY A 35 12.15 42.43 41.91
CA GLY A 35 12.98 43.21 40.98
C GLY A 35 13.66 42.38 39.90
N CYS A 36 13.00 42.22 38.75
CA CYS A 36 13.66 42.10 37.45
C CYS A 36 12.66 42.32 36.29
N PRO A 37 13.08 42.90 35.14
CA PRO A 37 12.24 43.52 34.10
C PRO A 37 11.82 42.51 32.99
N PRO A 38 11.14 42.92 31.89
CA PRO A 38 10.08 42.14 31.27
C PRO A 38 10.54 40.94 30.43
N ARG A 39 9.68 39.93 30.48
CA ARG A 39 9.72 38.65 29.75
C ARG A 39 9.98 38.86 28.25
N ARG A 40 11.14 38.39 27.78
CA ARG A 40 11.32 37.99 26.39
C ARG A 40 10.57 36.68 26.19
N THR A 41 9.55 36.71 25.35
CA THR A 41 8.83 35.54 24.85
C THR A 41 9.83 34.68 24.08
N SER A 42 10.35 33.64 24.73
CA SER A 42 11.19 32.64 24.07
C SER A 42 10.30 31.82 23.14
N LEU A 43 10.33 32.16 21.85
CA LEU A 43 9.93 31.27 20.77
C LEU A 43 10.84 30.05 20.83
N LEU A 44 10.38 28.98 21.48
CA LEU A 44 11.02 27.68 21.38
C LEU A 44 10.87 27.22 19.92
N PRO A 45 11.96 26.77 19.27
CA PRO A 45 11.85 26.15 17.97
C PRO A 45 11.04 24.86 18.15
N LEU A 46 9.83 24.82 17.57
CA LEU A 46 9.13 23.58 17.29
C LEU A 46 10.06 22.77 16.38
N ALA A 47 10.79 21.84 16.99
CA ALA A 47 11.55 20.84 16.28
C ALA A 47 10.54 19.94 15.58
N VAL A 48 10.23 20.27 14.32
CA VAL A 48 9.54 19.38 13.40
C VAL A 48 10.48 18.22 13.16
N SER A 49 10.32 17.16 13.94
CA SER A 49 11.01 15.91 13.68
C SER A 49 10.38 15.31 12.43
N LEU A 50 11.10 15.39 11.32
CA LEU A 50 10.83 14.68 10.06
C LEU A 50 11.01 13.19 10.32
N THR A 51 10.02 12.58 10.96
CA THR A 51 9.99 11.12 11.12
C THR A 51 9.33 10.58 9.86
N GLU A 52 10.15 10.05 8.95
CA GLU A 52 9.71 9.32 7.76
C GLU A 52 8.75 8.19 8.20
N VAL A 53 7.48 8.28 7.84
CA VAL A 53 6.54 7.15 7.94
C VAL A 53 6.21 6.69 6.53
N PHE A 54 7.10 5.83 6.05
CA PHE A 54 6.82 4.61 5.29
C PHE A 54 5.33 4.41 4.94
N VAL A 55 4.99 4.48 3.64
CA VAL A 55 4.13 3.42 3.06
C VAL A 55 4.71 2.14 3.62
N ALA A 56 3.99 1.36 4.44
CA ALA A 56 4.55 0.21 5.17
C ALA A 56 5.53 -0.48 4.23
N MET A 57 6.85 -0.23 4.43
CA MET A 57 7.80 -0.60 3.38
C MET A 57 7.60 -2.10 3.31
N PRO A 58 7.25 -2.65 2.13
CA PRO A 58 7.02 -4.07 2.04
C PRO A 58 8.28 -4.70 2.59
N ASN A 59 8.09 -5.48 3.67
CA ASN A 59 9.17 -5.90 4.52
C ASN A 59 10.29 -6.45 3.63
N ALA A 60 11.50 -5.91 3.76
CA ALA A 60 12.57 -6.21 2.80
C ALA A 60 12.84 -7.72 2.70
N VAL A 61 12.71 -8.44 3.83
CA VAL A 61 12.84 -9.90 3.90
C VAL A 61 11.72 -10.60 3.12
N TYR A 62 10.48 -10.12 3.28
CA TYR A 62 9.32 -10.66 2.56
C TYR A 62 9.45 -10.43 1.06
N THR A 63 9.78 -9.21 0.65
CA THR A 63 9.91 -8.81 -0.76
C THR A 63 11.02 -9.58 -1.47
N LEU A 64 12.18 -9.76 -0.81
CA LEU A 64 13.27 -10.56 -1.35
C LEU A 64 12.89 -12.03 -1.49
N SER A 65 12.25 -12.60 -0.47
CA SER A 65 11.77 -13.99 -0.51
C SER A 65 10.75 -14.20 -1.63
N LEU A 66 9.82 -13.26 -1.79
CA LEU A 66 8.81 -13.26 -2.85
C LEU A 66 9.47 -13.23 -4.22
N GLN A 67 10.40 -12.30 -4.44
CA GLN A 67 11.08 -12.13 -5.72
C GLN A 67 11.94 -13.35 -6.08
N ALA A 68 12.57 -13.99 -5.10
CA ALA A 68 13.33 -15.21 -5.32
C ALA A 68 12.42 -16.39 -5.71
N LEU A 69 11.32 -16.61 -4.98
CA LEU A 69 10.35 -17.66 -5.30
C LEU A 69 9.65 -17.42 -6.65
N ALA A 70 9.39 -16.16 -7.01
CA ALA A 70 8.77 -15.78 -8.28
C ALA A 70 9.62 -16.15 -9.52
N ARG A 71 10.88 -16.59 -9.35
CA ARG A 71 11.70 -17.13 -10.44
C ARG A 71 11.33 -18.56 -10.81
N SER A 72 10.84 -19.33 -9.85
CA SER A 72 10.58 -20.77 -9.98
C SER A 72 9.08 -21.07 -10.04
N VAL A 73 8.25 -20.20 -9.46
CA VAL A 73 6.79 -20.22 -9.57
C VAL A 73 6.26 -18.87 -10.02
N SER A 74 5.02 -18.78 -10.50
CA SER A 74 4.41 -17.48 -10.84
C SER A 74 4.37 -16.53 -9.63
N GLU A 75 4.50 -15.22 -9.85
CA GLU A 75 4.52 -14.19 -8.78
C GLU A 75 3.31 -14.29 -7.85
N ARG A 76 2.10 -14.42 -8.40
CA ARG A 76 0.86 -14.63 -7.61
C ARG A 76 0.88 -15.93 -6.82
N GLY A 77 1.51 -16.97 -7.35
CA GLY A 77 1.70 -18.25 -6.67
C GLY A 77 2.69 -18.14 -5.51
N ALA A 78 3.83 -17.45 -5.71
CA ALA A 78 4.82 -17.19 -4.68
C ALA A 78 4.19 -16.41 -3.50
N ASP A 79 3.42 -15.37 -3.81
CA ASP A 79 2.71 -14.54 -2.81
C ASP A 79 1.70 -15.35 -2.00
N ALA A 80 0.87 -16.16 -2.67
CA ALA A 80 -0.10 -17.02 -2.01
C ALA A 80 0.56 -18.09 -1.12
N LEU A 81 1.67 -18.68 -1.57
CA LEU A 81 2.42 -19.69 -0.82
C LEU A 81 3.08 -19.10 0.43
N LEU A 82 3.77 -17.95 0.29
CA LEU A 82 4.39 -17.25 1.41
C LEU A 82 3.33 -16.80 2.43
N THR A 83 2.24 -16.22 1.96
CA THR A 83 1.15 -15.74 2.84
C THR A 83 0.48 -16.88 3.59
N ALA A 84 0.27 -18.03 2.93
CA ALA A 84 -0.24 -19.23 3.61
C ALA A 84 0.74 -19.77 4.65
N ALA A 85 2.04 -19.86 4.32
CA ALA A 85 3.07 -20.36 5.22
C ALA A 85 3.28 -19.46 6.45
N LEU A 86 3.22 -18.12 6.28
CA LEU A 86 3.26 -17.16 7.37
C LEU A 86 2.03 -17.26 8.27
N ARG A 87 0.84 -17.44 7.67
CA ARG A 87 -0.42 -17.60 8.42
C ARG A 87 -0.41 -18.85 9.31
N GLU A 88 0.17 -19.96 8.86
CA GLU A 88 0.32 -21.18 9.69
C GLU A 88 1.15 -20.95 10.95
N ARG A 89 2.14 -20.05 10.88
CA ARG A 89 2.98 -19.65 12.01
C ARG A 89 2.44 -18.43 12.76
N GLN A 90 1.25 -17.93 12.39
CA GLN A 90 0.62 -16.73 12.96
C GLN A 90 1.52 -15.48 12.84
N LEU A 91 2.27 -15.38 11.74
CA LEU A 91 3.14 -14.25 11.42
C LEU A 91 2.48 -13.32 10.40
N SER A 92 2.71 -12.01 10.54
CA SER A 92 2.32 -10.99 9.58
C SER A 92 3.41 -10.78 8.52
N PRO A 93 3.08 -10.59 7.23
CA PRO A 93 4.05 -10.20 6.20
C PRO A 93 4.80 -8.91 6.52
N GLU A 94 4.17 -8.00 7.25
CA GLU A 94 4.73 -6.68 7.59
C GLU A 94 5.81 -6.79 8.69
N ASP A 95 5.62 -7.68 9.66
CA ASP A 95 6.46 -7.78 10.87
C ASP A 95 7.45 -8.94 10.86
N VAL A 96 7.56 -9.67 9.75
CA VAL A 96 8.40 -10.88 9.69
C VAL A 96 9.88 -10.53 9.74
N THR A 97 10.60 -11.13 10.69
CA THR A 97 12.07 -11.00 10.78
C THR A 97 12.79 -12.04 9.91
N ALA A 98 14.07 -11.81 9.59
CA ALA A 98 14.87 -12.76 8.81
C ALA A 98 14.92 -14.16 9.45
N ALA A 99 15.12 -14.23 10.78
CA ALA A 99 15.14 -15.50 11.51
C ALA A 99 13.78 -16.22 11.47
N GLN A 100 12.67 -15.49 11.59
CA GLN A 100 11.33 -16.08 11.45
C GLN A 100 11.08 -16.57 10.02
N MET A 101 11.51 -15.80 9.01
CA MET A 101 11.40 -16.22 7.62
C MET A 101 12.19 -17.51 7.36
N GLN A 102 13.40 -17.66 7.93
CA GLN A 102 14.17 -18.90 7.83
C GLN A 102 13.43 -20.11 8.42
N LEU A 103 12.75 -19.95 9.56
CA LEU A 103 11.90 -21.01 10.13
C LEU A 103 10.69 -21.36 9.25
N VAL A 104 10.12 -20.36 8.56
CA VAL A 104 9.01 -20.55 7.61
C VAL A 104 9.48 -21.30 6.37
N LEU A 105 10.65 -20.93 5.84
CA LEU A 105 11.29 -21.56 4.68
C LEU A 105 11.69 -23.01 4.97
N ALA A 106 12.16 -23.33 6.18
CA ALA A 106 12.58 -24.67 6.56
C ALA A 106 11.43 -25.65 6.88
N GLY A 107 10.20 -25.16 7.09
CA GLY A 107 9.07 -25.99 7.52
C GLY A 107 7.87 -25.95 6.56
N PRO A 108 6.84 -25.14 6.84
CA PRO A 108 5.60 -25.12 6.06
C PRO A 108 5.79 -24.96 4.55
N LEU A 109 6.78 -24.16 4.15
CA LEU A 109 6.96 -23.78 2.76
C LEU A 109 7.57 -24.92 1.92
N VAL A 110 8.45 -25.76 2.49
CA VAL A 110 8.98 -26.97 1.83
C VAL A 110 7.84 -27.90 1.44
N HIS A 111 6.95 -28.19 2.39
CA HIS A 111 5.85 -29.12 2.16
C HIS A 111 4.94 -28.63 1.03
N ARG A 112 4.62 -27.33 1.02
CA ARG A 112 3.78 -26.73 -0.03
C ARG A 112 4.48 -26.64 -1.39
N LEU A 113 5.79 -26.35 -1.43
CA LEU A 113 6.52 -26.35 -2.71
C LEU A 113 6.65 -27.75 -3.30
N SER A 114 6.81 -28.79 -2.47
CA SER A 114 6.92 -30.18 -2.94
C SER A 114 5.65 -30.73 -3.59
N THR A 115 4.50 -30.04 -3.47
CA THR A 115 3.28 -30.42 -4.21
C THR A 115 3.25 -29.84 -5.64
N ILE A 116 4.09 -28.85 -5.92
CA ILE A 116 4.15 -28.13 -7.21
C ILE A 116 5.43 -28.47 -7.97
N LEU A 117 6.55 -28.62 -7.27
CA LEU A 117 7.88 -28.92 -7.79
C LEU A 117 8.36 -30.29 -7.30
N SER A 118 9.39 -30.84 -7.96
CA SER A 118 10.04 -32.03 -7.42
C SER A 118 10.68 -31.72 -6.05
N PRO A 119 10.69 -32.68 -5.11
CA PRO A 119 11.20 -32.43 -3.76
C PRO A 119 12.67 -32.03 -3.74
N GLU A 120 13.47 -32.52 -4.70
CA GLU A 120 14.88 -32.14 -4.85
C GLU A 120 15.02 -30.68 -5.32
N GLN A 121 14.23 -30.26 -6.32
CA GLN A 121 14.23 -28.87 -6.80
C GLN A 121 13.75 -27.90 -5.72
N ALA A 122 12.67 -28.23 -5.01
CA ALA A 122 12.16 -27.40 -3.93
C ALA A 122 13.23 -27.16 -2.85
N ARG A 123 13.99 -28.20 -2.47
CA ARG A 123 15.09 -28.08 -1.50
C ARG A 123 16.27 -27.25 -2.03
N ALA A 124 16.63 -27.44 -3.30
CA ALA A 124 17.72 -26.68 -3.92
C ALA A 124 17.41 -25.18 -4.00
N GLU A 125 16.18 -24.81 -4.36
CA GLU A 125 15.74 -23.41 -4.40
C GLU A 125 15.71 -22.78 -3.01
N LEU A 126 15.20 -23.51 -2.01
CA LEU A 126 15.13 -23.01 -0.64
C LEU A 126 16.51 -22.86 0.01
N SER A 127 17.45 -23.76 -0.28
CA SER A 127 18.83 -23.63 0.22
C SER A 127 19.57 -22.45 -0.42
N ALA A 128 19.35 -22.21 -1.72
CA ALA A 128 19.87 -21.03 -2.42
C ALA A 128 19.29 -19.73 -1.83
N LEU A 129 17.98 -19.69 -1.59
CA LEU A 129 17.30 -18.53 -0.99
C LEU A 129 17.78 -18.27 0.43
N SER A 130 17.95 -19.31 1.26
CA SER A 130 18.50 -19.18 2.61
C SER A 130 19.90 -18.55 2.58
N THR A 131 20.79 -19.05 1.71
CA THR A 131 22.14 -18.51 1.53
C THR A 131 22.11 -17.04 1.10
N GLN A 132 21.17 -16.68 0.24
CA GLN A 132 20.99 -15.30 -0.21
C GLN A 132 20.52 -14.38 0.93
N LEU A 133 19.58 -14.84 1.76
CA LEU A 133 19.13 -14.08 2.94
C LEU A 133 20.27 -13.90 3.95
N ASP A 134 21.06 -14.93 4.22
CA ASP A 134 22.22 -14.83 5.13
C ASP A 134 23.24 -13.80 4.63
N SER A 135 23.52 -13.78 3.32
CA SER A 135 24.43 -12.79 2.73
C SER A 135 23.87 -11.36 2.79
N SER A 136 22.54 -11.19 2.63
CA SER A 136 21.88 -9.88 2.56
C SER A 136 21.65 -9.27 3.95
N PHE A 137 21.52 -10.10 4.99
CA PHE A 137 21.19 -9.67 6.36
C PHE A 137 22.28 -10.01 7.38
N SER A 138 23.54 -10.13 6.94
CA SER A 138 24.71 -10.47 7.77
C SER A 138 24.96 -9.54 8.97
N SER A 139 24.28 -8.39 9.03
CA SER A 139 24.40 -7.39 10.10
C SER A 139 23.46 -7.61 11.28
N THR A 140 22.46 -8.49 11.15
CA THR A 140 21.64 -8.94 12.28
C THR A 140 22.22 -10.23 12.83
N PRO A 141 22.36 -10.40 14.16
CA PRO A 141 22.80 -11.66 14.76
C PRO A 141 21.76 -12.73 14.47
N THR A 142 21.89 -13.38 13.32
CA THR A 142 21.10 -14.54 12.93
C THR A 142 21.46 -15.67 13.89
N LEU A 143 20.45 -16.27 14.52
CA LEU A 143 20.57 -17.38 15.49
C LEU A 143 21.33 -18.62 14.97
N PHE A 144 21.80 -18.61 13.73
CA PHE A 144 22.50 -19.72 13.09
C PHE A 144 24.00 -19.82 13.41
N THR A 145 24.61 -18.82 14.04
CA THR A 145 26.02 -18.98 14.49
C THR A 145 26.17 -19.65 15.85
N ASP A 146 25.11 -19.71 16.67
CA ASP A 146 25.17 -20.28 18.03
C ASP A 146 24.25 -21.49 18.26
N VAL A 147 23.40 -21.85 17.29
CA VAL A 147 22.74 -23.17 17.27
C VAL A 147 23.70 -24.15 16.61
N GLY A 148 24.58 -24.74 17.42
CA GLY A 148 25.45 -25.82 16.99
C GLY A 148 24.68 -26.89 16.22
N THR A 149 25.22 -27.29 15.06
CA THR A 149 24.94 -28.58 14.43
C THR A 149 23.46 -28.92 14.24
N LEU A 150 22.71 -28.06 13.55
CA LEU A 150 21.38 -28.39 13.01
C LEU A 150 21.43 -28.67 11.49
N ASN A 151 22.55 -29.22 11.01
CA ASN A 151 22.66 -29.85 9.68
C ASN A 151 21.96 -31.23 9.64
N ASP A 152 21.03 -31.50 10.56
CA ASP A 152 20.29 -32.76 10.63
C ASP A 152 19.06 -32.77 9.70
N TRP A 153 19.17 -32.13 8.53
CA TRP A 153 18.14 -32.15 7.49
C TRP A 153 18.19 -33.41 6.63
N ASP A 154 19.24 -34.24 6.78
CA ASP A 154 19.47 -35.47 6.03
C ASP A 154 19.33 -36.75 6.89
N THR A 155 19.27 -36.63 8.22
CA THR A 155 19.13 -37.77 9.14
C THR A 155 17.78 -37.80 9.83
N GLY A 156 16.70 -37.79 9.03
CA GLY A 156 15.52 -38.52 9.47
C GLY A 156 15.93 -39.98 9.72
N PRO A 157 15.51 -40.64 10.82
CA PRO A 157 15.78 -42.06 10.98
C PRO A 157 15.29 -42.75 9.72
N ALA A 158 16.18 -43.46 9.03
CA ALA A 158 15.87 -44.23 7.83
C ALA A 158 14.50 -44.85 8.02
N VAL A 159 13.51 -44.36 7.28
CA VAL A 159 12.17 -44.92 7.29
C VAL A 159 12.39 -46.34 6.83
N SER A 160 12.32 -47.27 7.78
CA SER A 160 12.44 -48.69 7.54
C SER A 160 11.56 -49.01 6.36
N GLU A 161 12.24 -49.33 5.27
CA GLU A 161 11.76 -49.96 4.07
C GLU A 161 10.58 -50.86 4.43
N TRP A 162 9.38 -50.35 4.16
CA TRP A 162 8.13 -51.06 4.39
C TRP A 162 8.02 -52.11 3.28
N THR A 163 8.81 -53.18 3.41
CA THR A 163 8.63 -54.44 2.69
C THR A 163 7.44 -55.16 3.30
N GLY A 164 6.25 -54.59 3.07
CA GLY A 164 4.97 -55.18 3.41
C GLY A 164 4.57 -56.23 2.38
N GLU A 165 5.33 -57.31 2.29
CA GLU A 165 4.86 -58.56 1.69
C GLU A 165 4.01 -59.26 2.75
N GLY A 166 2.71 -58.97 2.73
CA GLY A 166 1.80 -59.33 3.83
C GLY A 166 0.37 -59.51 3.38
N ASP A 167 0.11 -60.70 2.84
CA ASP A 167 -1.12 -61.47 3.02
C ASP A 167 -2.43 -60.97 2.38
N LEU A 168 -2.63 -61.38 1.14
CA LEU A 168 -3.94 -61.44 0.49
C LEU A 168 -4.68 -62.71 0.97
N ARG A 169 -5.39 -62.67 2.10
CA ARG A 169 -6.42 -63.69 2.39
C ARG A 169 -7.44 -63.31 3.46
N GLY A 170 -8.72 -63.37 3.06
CA GLY A 170 -9.89 -63.42 3.94
C GLY A 170 -10.48 -62.04 4.23
N GLY A 171 -11.78 -61.81 4.17
CA GLY A 171 -12.91 -62.71 4.09
C GLY A 171 -14.14 -61.96 4.59
N ASN A 172 -15.04 -61.68 3.65
CA ASN A 172 -16.50 -61.62 3.75
C ASN A 172 -17.19 -61.41 5.12
N SER A 173 -18.00 -60.34 5.21
CA SER A 173 -19.35 -60.24 5.85
C SER A 173 -19.55 -58.76 6.17
N GLY A 174 -20.51 -58.02 5.60
CA GLY A 174 -21.93 -58.31 5.44
C GLY A 174 -22.71 -57.45 6.44
N VAL A 175 -23.78 -56.80 5.97
CA VAL A 175 -25.00 -56.35 6.72
C VAL A 175 -25.37 -54.86 6.52
N THR A 176 -26.42 -54.68 5.68
CA THR A 176 -27.58 -53.75 5.68
C THR A 176 -27.37 -52.24 5.91
N ALA A 177 -27.61 -51.37 4.93
CA ALA A 177 -28.91 -50.92 4.37
C ALA A 177 -29.67 -49.90 5.24
N THR A 178 -29.62 -48.61 4.84
CA THR A 178 -30.80 -47.71 4.88
C THR A 178 -30.70 -46.60 3.83
N ARG A 179 -31.54 -46.78 2.81
CA ARG A 179 -32.22 -45.85 1.90
C ARG A 179 -32.49 -44.44 2.45
N GLU A 180 -32.16 -43.40 1.67
CA GLU A 180 -33.08 -42.29 1.39
C GLU A 180 -32.71 -41.55 0.10
N ALA A 181 -33.76 -41.18 -0.62
CA ALA A 181 -33.76 -40.71 -1.99
C ALA A 181 -33.91 -39.18 -2.03
N ALA A 182 -33.22 -38.51 -2.95
CA ALA A 182 -33.66 -37.23 -3.49
C ALA A 182 -33.13 -37.08 -4.91
N THR A 183 -33.99 -37.44 -5.85
CA THR A 183 -33.94 -37.15 -7.27
C THR A 183 -33.92 -35.64 -7.49
N GLN A 184 -32.91 -35.10 -8.18
CA GLN A 184 -33.07 -33.85 -8.92
C GLN A 184 -32.63 -34.06 -10.36
N ASP A 185 -33.68 -34.05 -11.16
CA ASP A 185 -33.82 -34.22 -12.59
C ASP A 185 -33.80 -32.80 -13.17
N THR A 186 -32.72 -32.42 -13.86
CA THR A 186 -32.72 -31.19 -14.66
C THR A 186 -32.32 -31.55 -16.07
N ALA A 187 -33.38 -31.62 -16.89
CA ALA A 187 -33.38 -31.92 -18.30
C ALA A 187 -32.42 -31.04 -19.09
N ILE A 188 -31.58 -31.72 -19.84
CA ILE A 188 -30.87 -31.22 -21.02
C ILE A 188 -31.93 -30.98 -22.10
N GLN A 189 -32.19 -29.71 -22.44
CA GLN A 189 -32.90 -29.36 -23.66
C GLN A 189 -31.87 -29.05 -24.74
N ASP A 190 -31.58 -30.12 -25.47
CA ASP A 190 -31.06 -30.15 -26.82
C ASP A 190 -32.14 -29.61 -27.78
N THR A 191 -31.89 -28.44 -28.36
CA THR A 191 -32.61 -27.98 -29.56
C THR A 191 -31.59 -27.48 -30.56
N GLY A 192 -31.27 -28.37 -31.50
CA GLY A 192 -30.45 -28.06 -32.65
C GLY A 192 -31.05 -26.99 -33.55
N SER A 193 -30.16 -26.20 -34.15
CA SER A 193 -30.31 -25.78 -35.54
C SER A 193 -28.93 -25.47 -36.09
N ALA A 194 -28.39 -26.47 -36.77
CA ALA A 194 -27.29 -26.32 -37.69
C ALA A 194 -27.75 -25.47 -38.89
N VAL A 195 -27.31 -24.22 -38.92
CA VAL A 195 -27.18 -23.47 -40.16
C VAL A 195 -25.69 -23.41 -40.46
N ALA A 196 -25.25 -24.35 -41.29
CA ALA A 196 -23.95 -24.27 -41.95
C ALA A 196 -24.07 -23.22 -43.06
N THR A 197 -23.87 -21.95 -42.70
CA THR A 197 -23.47 -20.94 -43.68
C THR A 197 -21.96 -21.03 -43.77
N ASP A 198 -21.47 -21.53 -44.90
CA ASP A 198 -20.08 -21.49 -45.31
C ASP A 198 -19.55 -20.04 -45.14
N PRO A 199 -18.67 -19.74 -44.17
CA PRO A 199 -18.03 -18.45 -44.13
C PRO A 199 -17.02 -18.45 -45.27
N ALA A 200 -17.37 -17.79 -46.37
CA ALA A 200 -16.39 -17.33 -47.33
C ALA A 200 -15.21 -16.72 -46.54
N PRO A 201 -13.95 -16.92 -46.96
CA PRO A 201 -12.80 -16.36 -46.25
C PRO A 201 -12.91 -14.84 -46.26
N ASP A 202 -13.55 -14.31 -45.22
CA ASP A 202 -13.64 -12.90 -44.93
C ASP A 202 -12.19 -12.41 -44.85
N HIS A 203 -11.90 -11.50 -45.76
CA HIS A 203 -10.67 -10.74 -45.78
C HIS A 203 -10.59 -9.91 -44.49
N LEU A 204 -10.11 -10.52 -43.41
CA LEU A 204 -9.64 -9.85 -42.20
C LEU A 204 -8.40 -9.03 -42.59
N GLY A 205 -8.64 -7.89 -43.24
CA GLY A 205 -7.63 -6.89 -43.50
C GLY A 205 -7.14 -6.33 -42.16
N ALA A 206 -5.84 -6.06 -42.06
CA ALA A 206 -5.24 -5.45 -40.87
C ALA A 206 -5.80 -4.05 -40.53
N ASP A 207 -6.67 -3.50 -41.39
CA ASP A 207 -7.33 -2.21 -41.25
C ASP A 207 -8.73 -2.30 -40.61
N ASP A 208 -9.27 -3.50 -40.34
CA ASP A 208 -10.61 -3.69 -39.72
C ASP A 208 -10.56 -3.80 -38.18
N PHE A 209 -9.37 -3.60 -37.60
CA PHE A 209 -9.16 -3.30 -36.17
C PHE A 209 -9.03 -1.78 -35.99
N GLU A 210 -9.89 -0.99 -36.61
CA GLU A 210 -10.14 0.36 -36.11
C GLU A 210 -10.94 0.17 -34.83
N PHE A 211 -10.24 0.10 -33.70
CA PHE A 211 -10.86 0.30 -32.39
C PHE A 211 -11.58 1.63 -32.51
N ASP A 212 -12.91 1.59 -32.64
CA ASP A 212 -13.81 2.62 -32.16
C ASP A 212 -13.51 2.76 -30.66
N ASP A 213 -12.40 3.42 -30.32
CA ASP A 213 -12.02 3.79 -28.97
C ASP A 213 -13.11 4.77 -28.53
N PRO A 214 -14.12 4.33 -27.74
CA PRO A 214 -15.31 5.14 -27.47
C PRO A 214 -15.00 6.36 -26.59
N GLU A 215 -13.74 6.47 -26.14
CA GLU A 215 -13.27 7.46 -25.20
C GLU A 215 -11.84 7.85 -25.57
N TYR A 216 -11.67 8.55 -26.69
CA TYR A 216 -10.58 9.51 -26.80
C TYR A 216 -10.83 10.55 -25.69
N ALA A 217 -10.27 10.25 -24.51
CA ALA A 217 -10.49 10.98 -23.26
C ALA A 217 -10.39 12.48 -23.54
N ALA A 218 -11.54 13.17 -23.45
CA ALA A 218 -11.57 14.62 -23.58
C ALA A 218 -10.48 15.19 -22.68
N ALA A 219 -9.57 15.98 -23.28
CA ALA A 219 -8.43 16.51 -22.57
C ALA A 219 -8.90 17.12 -21.24
N PRO A 220 -8.24 16.81 -20.11
CA PRO A 220 -8.70 17.23 -18.80
C PRO A 220 -8.89 18.76 -18.81
N SER A 221 -10.10 19.20 -18.53
CA SER A 221 -10.44 20.63 -18.57
C SER A 221 -9.74 21.33 -17.40
N THR A 222 -8.70 22.09 -17.70
CA THR A 222 -8.02 22.95 -16.72
C THR A 222 -8.97 24.05 -16.23
N ARG A 223 -9.04 24.26 -14.91
CA ARG A 223 -9.88 25.30 -14.28
C ARG A 223 -9.02 26.40 -13.71
N HIS A 224 -9.21 27.62 -14.18
CA HIS A 224 -8.46 28.79 -13.73
C HIS A 224 -9.22 29.57 -12.65
N TYR A 225 -8.54 29.93 -11.57
CA TYR A 225 -9.09 30.74 -10.48
C TYR A 225 -8.21 31.96 -10.20
N ALA A 226 -8.84 33.14 -10.09
CA ALA A 226 -8.18 34.39 -9.73
C ALA A 226 -7.97 34.48 -8.22
N LEU A 227 -6.87 33.90 -7.72
CA LEU A 227 -6.57 33.84 -6.28
C LEU A 227 -6.06 35.16 -5.70
N ASN A 228 -5.82 36.17 -6.55
CA ASN A 228 -5.47 37.52 -6.13
C ASN A 228 -6.64 38.28 -5.47
N GLY A 229 -7.88 37.91 -5.77
CA GLY A 229 -9.09 38.52 -5.22
C GLY A 229 -9.89 37.57 -4.33
N GLU A 230 -10.61 38.12 -3.36
CA GLU A 230 -11.46 37.34 -2.46
C GLU A 230 -12.53 36.54 -3.21
N ALA A 231 -13.11 37.12 -4.27
CA ALA A 231 -14.14 36.45 -5.06
C ALA A 231 -13.66 35.16 -5.73
N GLY A 232 -12.41 35.12 -6.23
CA GLY A 232 -11.85 33.91 -6.84
C GLY A 232 -11.44 32.86 -5.80
N GLN A 233 -10.97 33.29 -4.63
CA GLN A 233 -10.71 32.41 -3.49
C GLN A 233 -12.00 31.75 -2.98
N ASP A 234 -13.08 32.53 -2.87
CA ASP A 234 -14.39 32.03 -2.45
C ASP A 234 -15.02 31.09 -3.49
N ALA A 235 -14.83 31.37 -4.79
CA ALA A 235 -15.24 30.47 -5.87
C ALA A 235 -14.53 29.12 -5.78
N LEU A 236 -13.20 29.13 -5.62
CA LEU A 236 -12.41 27.91 -5.45
C LEU A 236 -12.86 27.09 -4.23
N ILE A 237 -13.02 27.76 -3.08
CA ILE A 237 -13.46 27.13 -1.83
C ILE A 237 -14.87 26.55 -1.96
N ARG A 238 -15.76 27.25 -2.66
CA ARG A 238 -17.12 26.77 -2.92
C ARG A 238 -17.10 25.51 -3.78
N ASP A 239 -16.29 25.48 -4.82
CA ASP A 239 -16.23 24.36 -5.75
C ASP A 239 -15.61 23.11 -5.13
N LEU A 240 -14.45 23.24 -4.48
CA LEU A 240 -13.84 22.12 -3.75
C LEU A 240 -14.70 21.66 -2.57
N GLY A 241 -15.33 22.61 -1.88
CA GLY A 241 -16.20 22.34 -0.75
C GLY A 241 -17.58 21.78 -1.11
N ARG A 242 -17.88 21.54 -2.40
CA ARG A 242 -19.06 20.79 -2.86
C ARG A 242 -18.79 19.29 -2.98
N MET A 243 -17.52 18.88 -2.98
CA MET A 243 -17.17 17.46 -3.11
C MET A 243 -17.61 16.69 -1.86
N PRO A 244 -18.26 15.51 -2.02
CA PRO A 244 -18.71 14.72 -0.90
C PRO A 244 -17.52 14.23 -0.06
N GLY A 245 -17.60 14.41 1.26
CA GLY A 245 -16.55 14.02 2.19
C GLY A 245 -15.47 15.08 2.41
N VAL A 246 -15.48 16.23 1.72
CA VAL A 246 -14.57 17.34 2.04
C VAL A 246 -15.02 18.01 3.34
N LEU A 247 -14.12 18.03 4.33
CA LEU A 247 -14.35 18.61 5.65
C LEU A 247 -13.98 20.09 5.68
N GLY A 248 -12.93 20.49 4.96
CA GLY A 248 -12.46 21.86 4.94
C GLY A 248 -11.58 22.18 3.74
N VAL A 249 -11.52 23.46 3.39
CA VAL A 249 -10.67 23.99 2.32
C VAL A 249 -10.00 25.26 2.83
N MET A 250 -8.70 25.40 2.59
CA MET A 250 -7.97 26.62 2.87
C MET A 250 -7.14 27.06 1.67
N VAL A 251 -6.96 28.38 1.57
CA VAL A 251 -6.03 29.02 0.64
C VAL A 251 -5.01 29.79 1.46
N THR A 252 -3.74 29.50 1.22
CA THR A 252 -2.61 30.15 1.89
C THR A 252 -1.68 30.81 0.88
N ARG A 253 -0.96 31.83 1.32
CA ARG A 253 0.19 32.40 0.59
C ARG A 253 1.43 31.57 0.85
N GLU A 254 2.46 31.81 0.05
CA GLU A 254 3.78 31.19 0.23
C GLU A 254 4.46 31.48 1.57
N ASN A 255 4.14 32.61 2.21
CA ASN A 255 4.62 32.97 3.54
C ASN A 255 3.84 32.24 4.67
N GLY A 256 2.83 31.45 4.34
CA GLY A 256 1.96 30.77 5.30
C GLY A 256 0.81 31.60 5.85
N GLU A 257 0.64 32.83 5.38
CA GLU A 257 -0.53 33.65 5.68
C GLU A 257 -1.78 32.96 5.10
N VAL A 258 -2.75 32.70 5.97
CA VAL A 258 -4.01 32.09 5.57
C VAL A 258 -4.94 33.18 5.04
N LEU A 259 -5.31 33.10 3.77
CA LEU A 259 -6.17 34.08 3.11
C LEU A 259 -7.65 33.79 3.37
N ARG A 260 -8.06 32.55 3.12
CA ARG A 260 -9.45 32.11 3.23
C ARG A 260 -9.54 30.65 3.69
N VAL A 261 -10.60 30.36 4.43
CA VAL A 261 -10.83 29.07 5.07
C VAL A 261 -12.32 28.78 5.13
N LYS A 262 -12.69 27.54 4.82
CA LYS A 262 -14.03 27.00 5.08
C LYS A 262 -13.95 25.80 6.02
N ALA A 263 -14.81 25.82 7.04
CA ALA A 263 -15.15 24.68 7.92
C ALA A 263 -13.99 24.04 8.71
N LEU A 264 -12.90 24.79 8.94
CA LEU A 264 -11.76 24.34 9.73
C LEU A 264 -11.80 24.90 11.16
N ARG A 265 -11.58 24.00 12.13
CA ARG A 265 -11.28 24.35 13.52
C ARG A 265 -9.75 24.34 13.65
N ASP A 266 -9.17 25.38 14.25
CA ASP A 266 -7.72 25.58 14.43
C ASP A 266 -6.88 25.86 13.17
N VAL A 267 -7.25 26.92 12.46
CA VAL A 267 -6.62 27.42 11.23
C VAL A 267 -5.13 27.78 11.39
N THR A 268 -4.75 28.39 12.52
CA THR A 268 -3.44 29.04 12.67
C THR A 268 -2.29 28.05 12.75
N GLN A 269 -2.47 26.93 13.45
CA GLN A 269 -1.44 25.89 13.56
C GLN A 269 -1.29 25.12 12.24
N LEU A 270 -2.40 24.87 11.55
CA LEU A 270 -2.37 24.17 10.28
C LEU A 270 -1.79 25.05 9.16
N GLY A 271 -2.05 26.36 9.17
CA GLY A 271 -1.51 27.31 8.20
C GLY A 271 0.03 27.34 8.19
N SER A 272 0.68 27.36 9.35
CA SER A 272 2.15 27.37 9.44
C SER A 272 2.79 26.06 8.95
N VAL A 273 2.16 24.93 9.27
CA VAL A 273 2.59 23.61 8.80
C VAL A 273 2.44 23.52 7.28
N MET A 274 1.29 23.90 6.75
CA MET A 274 1.03 23.92 5.30
C MET A 274 1.99 24.86 4.56
N ALA A 275 2.40 25.97 5.16
CA ALA A 275 3.42 26.86 4.61
C ALA A 275 4.78 26.16 4.46
N ALA A 276 5.25 25.55 5.55
CA ALA A 276 6.51 24.80 5.57
C ALA A 276 6.46 23.64 4.57
N THR A 277 5.36 22.90 4.54
CA THR A 277 5.13 21.82 3.57
C THR A 277 5.11 22.36 2.14
N GLY A 278 4.45 23.49 1.89
CA GLY A 278 4.38 24.12 0.56
C GLY A 278 5.76 24.51 0.03
N LEU A 279 6.63 25.04 0.90
CA LEU A 279 8.03 25.33 0.55
C LEU A 279 8.80 24.05 0.21
N LEU A 280 8.62 22.97 0.98
CA LEU A 280 9.26 21.68 0.71
C LEU A 280 8.81 21.08 -0.62
N LEU A 281 7.52 21.16 -0.96
CA LEU A 281 7.03 20.71 -2.27
C LEU A 281 7.69 21.47 -3.41
N ARG A 282 7.73 22.80 -3.30
CA ARG A 282 8.33 23.65 -4.34
C ARG A 282 9.80 23.36 -4.53
N GLN A 283 10.56 23.19 -3.44
CA GLN A 283 11.97 22.83 -3.50
C GLN A 283 12.21 21.47 -4.18
N ARG A 284 11.30 20.51 -4.00
CA ARG A 284 11.39 19.18 -4.61
C ARG A 284 10.69 19.08 -5.98
N GLY A 285 10.13 20.17 -6.50
CA GLY A 285 9.37 20.16 -7.75
C GLY A 285 8.08 19.34 -7.71
N LEU A 286 7.56 19.06 -6.51
CA LEU A 286 6.33 18.28 -6.33
C LEU A 286 5.11 19.14 -6.63
N LYS A 287 4.21 18.62 -7.46
CA LYS A 287 2.98 19.32 -7.87
C LYS A 287 1.82 19.12 -6.89
N LEU A 288 1.86 18.06 -6.09
CA LEU A 288 0.77 17.69 -5.20
C LEU A 288 1.32 16.88 -4.03
N LEU A 289 0.70 17.01 -2.87
CA LEU A 289 0.93 16.20 -1.69
C LEU A 289 -0.41 15.72 -1.16
N ALA A 290 -0.45 14.47 -0.69
CA ALA A 290 -1.56 13.92 0.06
C ALA A 290 -1.01 13.23 1.30
N ALA A 291 -1.54 13.61 2.45
CA ALA A 291 -1.14 13.14 3.76
C ALA A 291 -2.33 12.50 4.48
N ASP A 292 -2.18 11.26 4.95
CA ASP A 292 -3.20 10.59 5.74
C ASP A 292 -2.99 10.80 7.27
N LEU A 293 -3.93 11.48 7.91
CA LEU A 293 -4.01 11.72 9.36
C LEU A 293 -4.94 10.71 10.06
N GLY A 294 -5.11 9.51 9.49
CA GLY A 294 -5.87 8.40 10.06
C GLY A 294 -7.37 8.51 9.81
N GLN A 295 -8.02 9.55 10.34
CA GLN A 295 -9.45 9.82 10.08
C GLN A 295 -9.68 10.90 9.03
N GLN A 296 -8.61 11.56 8.57
CA GLN A 296 -8.68 12.66 7.63
C GLN A 296 -7.50 12.59 6.68
N THR A 297 -7.69 12.96 5.43
CA THR A 297 -6.61 13.11 4.46
C THR A 297 -6.45 14.59 4.11
N VAL A 298 -5.24 15.11 4.20
CA VAL A 298 -4.90 16.48 3.80
C VAL A 298 -4.23 16.43 2.44
N CYS A 299 -4.90 16.96 1.43
CA CYS A 299 -4.37 17.10 0.09
C CYS A 299 -3.97 18.55 -0.14
N MET A 300 -2.74 18.79 -0.56
CA MET A 300 -2.22 20.13 -0.80
C MET A 300 -1.64 20.24 -2.20
N ARG A 301 -1.90 21.37 -2.86
CA ARG A 301 -1.30 21.74 -4.15
C ARG A 301 -0.76 23.16 -4.11
N PRO A 302 0.53 23.39 -4.43
CA PRO A 302 1.05 24.72 -4.71
C PRO A 302 0.54 25.23 -6.07
N LEU A 303 0.04 26.46 -6.10
CA LEU A 303 -0.49 27.16 -7.29
C LEU A 303 0.18 28.53 -7.42
N GLY A 304 1.38 28.56 -8.02
CA GLY A 304 2.16 29.80 -8.13
C GLY A 304 2.57 30.33 -6.75
N PRO A 305 2.27 31.59 -6.38
CA PRO A 305 2.56 32.15 -5.06
C PRO A 305 1.54 31.72 -3.98
N TYR A 306 0.49 30.99 -4.36
CA TYR A 306 -0.53 30.47 -3.45
C TYR A 306 -0.35 28.98 -3.23
N SER A 307 -0.99 28.46 -2.20
CA SER A 307 -1.14 27.03 -1.93
C SER A 307 -2.57 26.76 -1.51
N VAL A 308 -3.14 25.67 -2.01
CA VAL A 308 -4.49 25.23 -1.67
C VAL A 308 -4.38 23.92 -0.91
N ALA A 309 -5.00 23.85 0.25
CA ALA A 309 -5.09 22.64 1.04
C ALA A 309 -6.56 22.26 1.27
N VAL A 310 -6.88 20.99 1.03
CA VAL A 310 -8.19 20.38 1.21
C VAL A 310 -8.07 19.30 2.26
N ILE A 311 -8.95 19.33 3.23
CA ILE A 311 -9.03 18.33 4.29
C ILE A 311 -10.27 17.51 4.02
N ALA A 312 -10.05 16.23 3.87
CA ALA A 312 -11.03 15.30 3.40
C ALA A 312 -11.24 14.22 4.46
N GLY A 313 -12.49 13.84 4.69
CA GLY A 313 -12.85 12.82 5.66
C GLY A 313 -12.64 11.41 5.11
N PRO A 314 -12.92 10.37 5.91
CA PRO A 314 -12.60 8.98 5.55
C PRO A 314 -13.49 8.44 4.41
N GLN A 315 -14.57 9.14 4.09
CA GLN A 315 -15.52 8.76 3.03
C GLN A 315 -15.22 9.43 1.68
N VAL A 316 -14.17 10.25 1.61
CA VAL A 316 -13.83 10.96 0.37
C VAL A 316 -13.18 10.01 -0.64
N ASN A 317 -13.53 10.15 -1.92
CA ASN A 317 -12.73 9.53 -2.97
C ASN A 317 -11.47 10.37 -3.19
N VAL A 318 -10.36 9.97 -2.54
CA VAL A 318 -9.08 10.68 -2.61
C VAL A 318 -8.59 10.79 -4.06
N GLY A 319 -8.67 9.71 -4.86
CA GLY A 319 -8.24 9.73 -6.25
C GLY A 319 -8.95 10.80 -7.10
N ARG A 320 -10.27 10.93 -6.94
CA ARG A 320 -11.04 11.99 -7.59
C ARG A 320 -10.64 13.37 -7.09
N LEU A 321 -10.46 13.54 -5.78
CA LEU A 321 -10.02 14.80 -5.19
C LEU A 321 -8.64 15.22 -5.73
N LEU A 322 -7.70 14.29 -5.87
CA LEU A 322 -6.38 14.57 -6.43
C LEU A 322 -6.47 14.98 -7.89
N THR A 323 -7.35 14.32 -8.67
CA THR A 323 -7.58 14.68 -10.07
C THR A 323 -8.15 16.09 -10.20
N GLU A 324 -9.15 16.44 -9.39
CA GLU A 324 -9.74 17.78 -9.34
C GLU A 324 -8.69 18.82 -8.91
N LEU A 325 -7.90 18.51 -7.89
CA LEU A 325 -6.81 19.37 -7.44
C LEU A 325 -5.76 19.56 -8.53
N GLN A 326 -5.43 18.54 -9.34
CA GLN A 326 -4.48 18.59 -10.46
C GLN A 326 -4.97 19.39 -11.68
N GLN A 327 -6.29 19.66 -11.78
CA GLN A 327 -6.85 20.51 -12.83
C GLN A 327 -6.84 22.00 -12.48
N LEU A 328 -6.54 22.36 -11.23
CA LEU A 328 -6.53 23.76 -10.79
C LEU A 328 -5.33 24.54 -11.31
N GLU A 329 -5.56 25.73 -11.83
CA GLU A 329 -4.52 26.69 -12.11
C GLU A 329 -4.87 28.05 -11.49
N ALA A 330 -3.87 28.72 -10.92
CA ALA A 330 -4.03 30.09 -10.47
C ALA A 330 -3.83 31.02 -11.67
N SER A 331 -4.83 31.83 -11.99
CA SER A 331 -4.64 32.99 -12.86
C SER A 331 -4.07 34.12 -12.01
N GLY A 332 -2.82 34.51 -12.29
CA GLY A 332 -2.14 35.63 -11.65
C GLY A 332 -2.78 36.97 -11.98
#